data_AF-A0A254RH44-F1
#
_entry.id   AF-A0A254RH44-F1
#
_cell.length_a   1.000
_cell.length_b   1.000
_cell.length_c   1.000
_cell.angle_alpha   90.00
_cell.angle_beta   90.00
_cell.angle_gamma   90.00
#
_symmetry.space_group_name_H-M   'P 1'
#
loop_
_entity.id
_entity.type
_entity.pdbx_description
1 polymer ?
#
loop_
_entity_poly.entity_id
_entity_poly.type
_entity_poly.pdbx_seq_one_letter_code
_entity_poly.pdbx_strand_id
1 'polypeptide(L)'
;MPKTQINLEGWQDYRGNAAGSLLYVETSRETEMPVRDQLNENGKGFFYEPNYETSTYGLMSCCNVKNINAIVRAKSRYILFGTRYEGLSDSEKRNKYLIMGYMRIDKIKDVRTRHIQRFMSNPELQEPECMQMEHNWAVYGPMHFVSMDDSFLVTDEILKEWGYKGHASRQLKAVFQKEHLDQILSYLDSKEDKIDEYIAIVDEFKEALAEGE
;
A
#
# COMPACT_ATOMS: atom_id res chain seq x y z
N MET A 1 -2.97 -11.05 12.36
CA MET A 1 -4.15 -10.24 12.77
C MET A 1 -3.67 -8.82 13.03
N PRO A 2 -4.45 -7.75 12.75
CA PRO A 2 -3.98 -6.38 12.96
C PRO A 2 -3.67 -6.12 14.44
N LYS A 3 -2.59 -5.39 14.71
CA LYS A 3 -2.17 -4.98 16.07
C LYS A 3 -3.24 -4.08 16.71
N THR A 4 -3.89 -3.22 15.91
CA THR A 4 -4.93 -2.29 16.35
C THR A 4 -6.27 -2.66 15.72
N GLN A 5 -7.25 -3.00 16.56
CA GLN A 5 -8.62 -3.25 16.07
C GLN A 5 -9.33 -1.92 15.77
N ILE A 6 -10.08 -1.90 14.67
CA ILE A 6 -10.92 -0.76 14.28
C ILE A 6 -12.40 -1.12 14.35
N ASN A 7 -13.24 -0.10 14.54
CA ASN A 7 -14.68 -0.30 14.40
C ASN A 7 -15.04 -0.55 12.92
N LEU A 8 -15.54 -1.76 12.64
CA LEU A 8 -15.98 -2.19 11.31
C LEU A 8 -17.46 -1.86 11.03
N GLU A 9 -18.13 -1.12 11.90
CA GLU A 9 -19.48 -0.61 11.65
C GLU A 9 -19.52 0.32 10.42
N GLY A 10 -20.50 0.07 9.55
CA GLY A 10 -20.65 0.78 8.27
C GLY A 10 -19.68 0.36 7.18
N TRP A 11 -18.82 -0.64 7.42
CA TRP A 11 -18.03 -1.27 6.36
C TRP A 11 -18.87 -2.32 5.63
N GLN A 12 -18.74 -2.36 4.31
CA GLN A 12 -19.46 -3.27 3.44
C GLN A 12 -18.56 -4.44 3.05
N ASP A 13 -19.12 -5.65 3.03
CA ASP A 13 -18.40 -6.81 2.49
C ASP A 13 -18.07 -6.57 1.03
N TYR A 14 -16.81 -6.74 0.68
CA TYR A 14 -16.35 -6.63 -0.68
C TYR A 14 -16.37 -8.00 -1.34
N ARG A 15 -16.67 -8.05 -2.64
CA ARG A 15 -16.56 -9.26 -3.47
C ARG A 15 -15.82 -8.89 -4.75
N GLY A 16 -14.51 -9.17 -4.75
CA GLY A 16 -13.63 -8.94 -5.89
C GLY A 16 -13.44 -10.20 -6.73
N ASN A 17 -12.96 -10.01 -7.94
CA ASN A 17 -12.46 -11.07 -8.82
C ASN A 17 -11.10 -11.59 -8.29
N ALA A 18 -10.69 -12.79 -8.71
CA ALA A 18 -9.35 -13.33 -8.44
C ALA A 18 -8.28 -12.59 -9.26
N ALA A 19 -8.04 -11.32 -8.90
CA ALA A 19 -7.11 -10.42 -9.54
C ALA A 19 -6.46 -9.49 -8.51
N GLY A 20 -5.20 -9.11 -8.76
CA GLY A 20 -4.41 -8.22 -7.93
C GLY A 20 -3.99 -6.97 -8.68
N SER A 21 -4.35 -5.80 -8.16
CA SER A 21 -3.88 -4.54 -8.73
C SER A 21 -2.53 -4.16 -8.14
N LEU A 22 -1.56 -3.90 -8.99
CA LEU A 22 -0.27 -3.36 -8.60
C LEU A 22 -0.41 -1.90 -8.21
N LEU A 23 0.12 -1.57 -7.05
CA LEU A 23 0.15 -0.23 -6.51
C LEU A 23 1.58 0.07 -6.07
N TYR A 24 2.19 1.06 -6.71
CA TYR A 24 3.49 1.55 -6.29
C TYR A 24 3.35 2.37 -5.01
N VAL A 25 4.22 2.11 -4.04
CA VAL A 25 4.37 2.91 -2.82
C VAL A 25 5.83 3.29 -2.62
N GLU A 26 6.05 4.53 -2.17
CA GLU A 26 7.37 4.97 -1.74
C GLU A 26 7.68 4.38 -0.37
N THR A 27 8.95 4.04 -0.18
CA THR A 27 9.47 3.41 1.05
C THR A 27 10.62 4.26 1.59
N SER A 28 10.83 4.22 2.91
CA SER A 28 11.88 4.98 3.57
C SER A 28 13.26 4.56 3.04
N ARG A 29 14.14 5.56 2.94
CA ARG A 29 15.56 5.33 2.60
C ARG A 29 16.42 5.04 3.83
N GLU A 30 15.84 5.14 5.02
CA GLU A 30 16.57 5.10 6.30
C GLU A 30 16.54 3.72 6.97
N THR A 31 15.78 2.77 6.42
CA THR A 31 15.60 1.43 6.99
C THR A 31 15.94 0.36 6.00
N GLU A 32 16.45 -0.79 6.46
CA GLU A 32 16.67 -1.97 5.61
C GLU A 32 15.36 -2.55 5.07
N MET A 33 14.29 -2.49 5.86
CA MET A 33 12.97 -2.96 5.42
C MET A 33 12.30 -1.92 4.52
N PRO A 34 11.60 -2.35 3.44
CA PRO A 34 10.90 -1.45 2.54
C PRO A 34 9.56 -1.01 3.15
N VAL A 35 9.65 -0.27 4.25
CA VAL A 35 8.53 0.25 5.04
C VAL A 35 8.16 1.62 4.51
N ARG A 36 6.87 1.99 4.57
CA ARG A 36 6.46 3.36 4.24
C ARG A 36 7.24 4.38 5.08
N ASP A 37 7.67 5.46 4.44
CA ASP A 37 8.17 6.62 5.16
C ASP A 37 7.01 7.30 5.91
N GLN A 38 7.32 8.03 6.97
CA GLN A 38 6.37 8.86 7.68
C GLN A 38 6.29 10.27 7.07
N LEU A 39 7.25 10.69 6.24
CA LEU A 39 7.20 11.90 5.41
C LEU A 39 6.85 11.58 3.95
N ASN A 40 6.35 12.55 3.19
CA ASN A 40 6.14 12.37 1.74
C ASN A 40 7.45 12.49 0.94
N GLU A 41 7.38 12.26 -0.38
CA GLU A 41 8.52 12.33 -1.32
C GLU A 41 9.31 13.66 -1.32
N ASN A 42 8.74 14.74 -0.76
CA ASN A 42 9.37 16.06 -0.63
C ASN A 42 9.85 16.35 0.81
N GLY A 43 9.89 15.35 1.68
CA GLY A 43 10.21 15.50 3.11
C GLY A 43 9.16 16.29 3.89
N LYS A 44 7.90 16.29 3.44
CA LYS A 44 6.82 17.07 4.04
C LYS A 44 5.60 16.21 4.39
N GLY A 45 4.86 16.65 5.40
CA GLY A 45 3.59 16.03 5.80
C GLY A 45 3.77 14.66 6.44
N PHE A 46 2.64 13.99 6.71
CA PHE A 46 2.63 12.70 7.41
C PHE A 46 1.96 11.63 6.54
N PHE A 47 2.72 10.60 6.15
CA PHE A 47 2.25 9.50 5.33
C PHE A 47 1.92 8.30 6.22
N TYR A 48 0.63 7.94 6.30
CA TYR A 48 0.10 6.94 7.25
C TYR A 48 -0.39 5.65 6.57
N GLU A 49 -0.11 5.51 5.27
CA GLU A 49 -0.77 4.57 4.38
C GLU A 49 0.30 3.81 3.56
N PRO A 50 0.21 2.48 3.34
CA PRO A 50 -0.70 1.55 3.98
C PRO A 50 -0.58 1.54 5.50
N ASN A 51 -1.73 1.50 6.17
CA ASN A 51 -1.78 1.42 7.62
C ASN A 51 -1.70 -0.05 8.04
N TYR A 52 -0.47 -0.51 8.25
CA TYR A 52 -0.15 -1.88 8.68
C TYR A 52 -0.85 -2.23 10.00
N GLU A 53 -0.90 -1.26 10.91
CA GLU A 53 -1.36 -1.40 12.29
C GLU A 53 -2.83 -1.79 12.38
N THR A 54 -3.66 -1.24 11.47
CA THR A 54 -5.10 -1.50 11.40
C THR A 54 -5.49 -2.37 10.21
N SER A 55 -4.53 -2.74 9.36
CA SER A 55 -4.75 -3.42 8.09
C SER A 55 -5.77 -2.69 7.20
N THR A 56 -5.59 -1.38 7.06
CA THR A 56 -6.41 -0.53 6.18
C THR A 56 -5.59 0.20 5.14
N TYR A 57 -6.25 0.59 4.06
CA TYR A 57 -5.67 1.51 3.10
C TYR A 57 -6.69 2.57 2.64
N GLY A 58 -6.30 3.84 2.72
CA GLY A 58 -7.14 5.00 2.38
C GLY A 58 -8.09 5.45 3.48
N LEU A 59 -7.89 5.01 4.73
CA LEU A 59 -8.71 5.38 5.88
C LEU A 59 -8.15 6.61 6.63
N MET A 60 -6.82 6.72 6.67
CA MET A 60 -6.06 7.73 7.38
C MET A 60 -5.82 8.97 6.51
N SER A 61 -5.65 8.79 5.20
CA SER A 61 -5.46 9.89 4.26
C SER A 61 -6.12 9.64 2.91
N CYS A 62 -6.31 10.72 2.15
CA CYS A 62 -6.87 10.67 0.80
C CYS A 62 -5.81 10.65 -0.31
N CYS A 63 -4.53 10.48 0.01
CA CYS A 63 -3.41 10.71 -0.93
C CYS A 63 -3.43 9.76 -2.15
N ASN A 64 -4.09 8.62 -2.04
CA ASN A 64 -4.18 7.60 -3.09
C ASN A 64 -5.61 7.28 -3.52
N VAL A 65 -6.55 8.20 -3.29
CA VAL A 65 -7.98 7.99 -3.56
C VAL A 65 -8.26 7.56 -5.00
N LYS A 66 -7.60 8.17 -5.99
CA LYS A 66 -7.74 7.78 -7.41
C LYS A 66 -7.34 6.32 -7.66
N ASN A 67 -6.25 5.89 -7.04
CA ASN A 67 -5.74 4.53 -7.19
C ASN A 67 -6.68 3.53 -6.49
N ILE A 68 -7.09 3.78 -5.25
CA ILE A 68 -8.00 2.89 -4.53
C ILE A 68 -9.34 2.77 -5.23
N ASN A 69 -9.92 3.90 -5.67
CA ASN A 69 -11.15 3.90 -6.45
C ASN A 69 -11.02 3.09 -7.75
N ALA A 70 -9.86 3.18 -8.43
CA ALA A 70 -9.60 2.38 -9.62
C ALA A 70 -9.53 0.88 -9.32
N ILE A 71 -8.90 0.48 -8.21
CA ILE A 71 -8.79 -0.91 -7.73
C ILE A 71 -10.18 -1.48 -7.43
N VAL A 72 -11.00 -0.74 -6.68
CA VAL A 72 -12.39 -1.13 -6.33
C VAL A 72 -13.24 -1.23 -7.59
N ARG A 73 -13.14 -0.26 -8.51
CA ARG A 73 -13.86 -0.28 -9.78
C ARG A 73 -13.45 -1.45 -10.68
N ALA A 74 -12.15 -1.79 -10.70
CA ALA A 74 -11.63 -2.96 -11.41
C ALA A 74 -12.00 -4.29 -10.74
N LYS A 75 -12.66 -4.24 -9.57
CA LYS A 75 -13.01 -5.40 -8.75
C LYS A 75 -11.81 -6.27 -8.40
N SER A 76 -10.61 -5.70 -8.27
CA SER A 76 -9.44 -6.49 -7.83
C SER A 76 -9.64 -6.89 -6.37
N ARG A 77 -9.44 -8.17 -6.05
CA ARG A 77 -9.54 -8.68 -4.68
C ARG A 77 -8.27 -8.40 -3.88
N TYR A 78 -7.14 -8.19 -4.56
CA TYR A 78 -5.85 -7.94 -3.93
C TYR A 78 -5.26 -6.61 -4.37
N ILE A 79 -4.52 -5.99 -3.46
CA ILE A 79 -3.56 -4.92 -3.75
C ILE A 79 -2.18 -5.54 -3.60
N LEU A 80 -1.34 -5.43 -4.61
CA LEU A 80 0.06 -5.83 -4.57
C LEU A 80 0.89 -4.57 -4.38
N PHE A 81 1.62 -4.46 -3.27
CA PHE A 81 2.42 -3.29 -2.96
C PHE A 81 3.78 -3.41 -3.65
N GLY A 82 3.94 -2.62 -4.70
CA GLY A 82 5.18 -2.49 -5.46
C GLY A 82 6.06 -1.37 -4.92
N THR A 83 7.37 -1.53 -4.99
CA THR A 83 8.32 -0.45 -4.70
C THR A 83 9.59 -0.60 -5.53
N ARG A 84 10.38 0.47 -5.61
CA ARG A 84 11.75 0.43 -6.12
C ARG A 84 12.62 0.87 -4.97
N TYR A 85 13.02 -0.11 -4.15
CA TYR A 85 13.65 0.17 -2.87
C TYR A 85 15.04 0.80 -3.06
N GLU A 86 15.26 1.93 -2.39
CA GLU A 86 16.46 2.78 -2.50
C GLU A 86 17.22 2.94 -1.17
N GLY A 87 16.74 2.31 -0.09
CA GLY A 87 17.30 2.47 1.26
C GLY A 87 18.64 1.76 1.50
N LEU A 88 18.95 1.55 2.78
CA LEU A 88 20.29 1.22 3.28
C LEU A 88 20.79 -0.21 3.00
N SER A 89 19.96 -1.11 2.49
CA SER A 89 20.42 -2.49 2.23
C SER A 89 21.44 -2.58 1.09
N ASP A 90 22.43 -3.46 1.29
CA ASP A 90 23.40 -3.87 0.27
C ASP A 90 22.90 -5.02 -0.62
N SER A 91 21.60 -5.33 -0.58
CA SER A 91 20.98 -6.37 -1.38
C SER A 91 21.14 -6.15 -2.89
N GLU A 92 21.36 -7.24 -3.64
CA GLU A 92 21.29 -7.25 -5.11
C GLU A 92 19.90 -6.88 -5.66
N LYS A 93 18.86 -6.87 -4.80
CA LYS A 93 17.51 -6.43 -5.15
C LYS A 93 17.30 -4.92 -5.03
N ARG A 94 18.27 -4.18 -4.49
CA ARG A 94 18.22 -2.72 -4.44
C ARG A 94 18.06 -2.13 -5.84
N ASN A 95 17.27 -1.06 -5.95
CA ASN A 95 16.93 -0.38 -7.20
C ASN A 95 16.20 -1.23 -8.24
N LYS A 96 15.81 -2.47 -7.93
CA LYS A 96 14.93 -3.28 -8.77
C LYS A 96 13.46 -3.02 -8.41
N TYR A 97 12.55 -3.36 -9.32
CA TYR A 97 11.13 -3.25 -9.04
C TYR A 97 10.65 -4.52 -8.32
N LEU A 98 10.15 -4.34 -7.11
CA LEU A 98 9.81 -5.43 -6.20
C LEU A 98 8.33 -5.34 -5.82
N ILE A 99 7.68 -6.48 -5.62
CA ILE A 99 6.43 -6.58 -4.87
C ILE A 99 6.79 -7.09 -3.48
N MET A 100 6.65 -6.22 -2.49
CA MET A 100 7.10 -6.45 -1.11
C MET A 100 6.00 -6.99 -0.19
N GLY A 101 4.78 -7.09 -0.68
CA GLY A 101 3.66 -7.56 0.10
C GLY A 101 2.34 -7.37 -0.62
N TYR A 102 1.28 -7.81 0.03
CA TYR A 102 -0.07 -7.68 -0.49
C TYR A 102 -1.09 -7.39 0.62
N MET A 103 -2.25 -6.91 0.18
CA MET A 103 -3.47 -6.82 0.99
C MET A 103 -4.60 -7.52 0.26
N ARG A 104 -5.30 -8.44 0.93
CA ARG A 104 -6.60 -8.93 0.47
C ARG A 104 -7.68 -7.96 0.92
N ILE A 105 -8.50 -7.48 -0.01
CA ILE A 105 -9.61 -6.57 0.31
C ILE A 105 -10.81 -7.40 0.73
N ASP A 106 -11.16 -7.36 2.01
CA ASP A 106 -12.33 -8.06 2.54
C ASP A 106 -13.54 -7.13 2.71
N LYS A 107 -13.29 -5.86 3.03
CA LYS A 107 -14.33 -4.85 3.21
C LYS A 107 -13.94 -3.52 2.58
N ILE A 108 -14.95 -2.74 2.22
CA ILE A 108 -14.81 -1.35 1.73
C ILE A 108 -15.71 -0.40 2.51
N LYS A 109 -15.34 0.87 2.57
CA LYS A 109 -16.15 1.93 3.18
C LYS A 109 -15.92 3.25 2.45
N ASP A 110 -16.99 3.99 2.16
CA ASP A 110 -16.85 5.35 1.67
C ASP A 110 -16.50 6.26 2.85
N VAL A 111 -15.31 6.84 2.80
CA VAL A 111 -14.75 7.70 3.84
C VAL A 111 -14.64 9.16 3.38
N ARG A 112 -15.31 9.54 2.28
CA ARG A 112 -15.27 10.91 1.75
C ARG A 112 -15.67 11.93 2.82
N THR A 113 -16.81 11.73 3.48
CA THR A 113 -17.30 12.64 4.53
C THR A 113 -16.30 12.80 5.68
N ARG A 114 -15.64 11.72 6.09
CA ARG A 114 -14.60 11.74 7.14
C ARG A 114 -13.43 12.64 6.74
N HIS A 115 -12.92 12.47 5.51
CA HIS A 115 -11.80 13.28 5.02
C HIS A 115 -12.17 14.75 4.84
N ILE A 116 -13.39 15.04 4.36
CA ILE A 116 -13.90 16.41 4.25
C ILE A 116 -13.99 17.05 5.63
N GLN A 117 -14.55 16.38 6.63
CA GLN A 117 -14.65 16.91 8.00
C GLN A 117 -13.28 17.19 8.61
N ARG A 118 -12.29 16.31 8.37
CA ARG A 118 -10.90 16.52 8.82
C ARG A 118 -10.29 17.77 8.19
N PHE A 119 -10.49 17.98 6.89
CA PHE A 119 -10.03 19.18 6.19
C PHE A 119 -10.72 20.45 6.68
N MET A 120 -12.05 20.43 6.83
CA MET A 120 -12.83 21.57 7.34
C MET A 120 -12.42 21.98 8.76
N SER A 121 -11.85 21.06 9.55
CA SER A 121 -11.33 21.33 10.89
C SER A 121 -9.91 21.89 10.89
N ASN A 122 -9.22 21.88 9.75
CA ASN A 122 -7.82 22.33 9.56
C ASN A 122 -7.71 23.09 8.21
N PRO A 123 -8.39 24.24 8.05
CA PRO A 123 -8.54 24.93 6.77
C PRO A 123 -7.23 25.49 6.19
N GLU A 124 -6.17 25.57 6.98
CA GLU A 124 -4.81 25.91 6.55
C GLU A 124 -4.14 24.81 5.71
N LEU A 125 -4.68 23.59 5.72
CA LEU A 125 -4.19 22.51 4.88
C LEU A 125 -4.57 22.73 3.40
N GLN A 126 -3.88 22.04 2.50
CA GLN A 126 -4.26 22.04 1.08
C GLN A 126 -5.56 21.25 0.89
N GLU A 127 -6.44 21.72 0.00
CA GLU A 127 -7.68 21.01 -0.33
C GLU A 127 -7.38 19.56 -0.79
N PRO A 128 -7.96 18.54 -0.14
CA PRO A 128 -7.68 17.16 -0.47
C PRO A 128 -8.37 16.75 -1.77
N GLU A 129 -7.69 15.91 -2.56
CA GLU A 129 -8.18 15.43 -3.86
C GLU A 129 -9.57 14.79 -3.80
N CYS A 130 -9.95 14.21 -2.66
CA CYS A 130 -11.26 13.59 -2.47
C CYS A 130 -12.44 14.56 -2.49
N MET A 131 -12.21 15.87 -2.34
CA MET A 131 -13.26 16.89 -2.49
C MET A 131 -13.89 16.83 -3.89
N GLN A 132 -13.07 16.56 -4.89
CA GLN A 132 -13.44 16.52 -6.31
C GLN A 132 -13.90 15.13 -6.79
N MET A 133 -13.96 14.14 -5.90
CA MET A 133 -14.35 12.77 -6.26
C MET A 133 -15.77 12.45 -5.76
N GLU A 134 -16.49 11.64 -6.54
CA GLU A 134 -17.82 11.13 -6.15
C GLU A 134 -17.72 10.18 -4.95
N HIS A 135 -16.70 9.32 -4.95
CA HIS A 135 -16.42 8.36 -3.88
C HIS A 135 -15.00 8.50 -3.35
N ASN A 136 -14.80 8.17 -2.07
CA ASN A 136 -13.48 7.93 -1.53
C ASN A 136 -13.48 6.62 -0.76
N TRP A 137 -13.08 5.54 -1.44
CA TRP A 137 -13.07 4.21 -0.83
C TRP A 137 -11.84 4.03 0.06
N ALA A 138 -12.09 3.58 1.28
CA ALA A 138 -11.10 2.90 2.10
C ALA A 138 -11.31 1.38 1.98
N VAL A 139 -10.23 0.62 2.08
CA VAL A 139 -10.24 -0.85 2.06
C VAL A 139 -9.72 -1.41 3.38
N TYR A 140 -10.21 -2.59 3.75
CA TYR A 140 -9.81 -3.34 4.95
C TYR A 140 -9.68 -4.83 4.62
N GLY A 141 -8.69 -5.49 5.21
CA GLY A 141 -8.50 -6.93 5.14
C GLY A 141 -7.05 -7.33 5.41
N PRO A 142 -6.73 -8.63 5.44
CA PRO A 142 -5.43 -9.10 5.88
C PRO A 142 -4.32 -8.62 4.95
N MET A 143 -3.18 -8.32 5.57
CA MET A 143 -1.95 -7.90 4.94
C MET A 143 -0.86 -8.93 5.21
N HIS A 144 0.06 -9.08 4.25
CA HIS A 144 1.26 -9.90 4.36
C HIS A 144 2.41 -9.13 3.72
N PHE A 145 3.49 -8.93 4.46
CA PHE A 145 4.67 -8.21 3.98
C PHE A 145 5.92 -9.02 4.28
N VAL A 146 6.95 -8.87 3.45
CA VAL A 146 8.17 -9.66 3.54
C VAL A 146 9.39 -8.76 3.57
N SER A 147 10.55 -9.33 3.88
CA SER A 147 11.81 -8.62 3.73
C SER A 147 12.05 -8.23 2.26
N MET A 148 12.97 -7.30 2.03
CA MET A 148 13.38 -6.94 0.67
C MET A 148 13.97 -8.13 -0.10
N ASP A 149 14.79 -8.94 0.57
CA ASP A 149 15.41 -10.13 -0.01
C ASP A 149 14.39 -11.22 -0.33
N ASP A 150 13.26 -11.22 0.36
CA ASP A 150 12.14 -12.11 0.12
C ASP A 150 11.04 -11.51 -0.75
N SER A 151 11.21 -10.26 -1.21
CA SER A 151 10.24 -9.61 -2.10
C SER A 151 10.25 -10.22 -3.50
N PHE A 152 9.09 -10.27 -4.15
CA PHE A 152 8.96 -10.81 -5.51
C PHE A 152 9.54 -9.82 -6.52
N LEU A 153 10.53 -10.26 -7.29
CA LEU A 153 11.18 -9.42 -8.30
C LEU A 153 10.33 -9.37 -9.58
N VAL A 154 9.94 -8.16 -9.99
CA VAL A 154 9.28 -7.93 -11.28
C VAL A 154 10.32 -7.46 -12.29
N THR A 155 10.47 -8.20 -13.38
CA THR A 155 11.36 -7.84 -14.49
C THR A 155 10.57 -7.64 -15.77
N ASP A 156 11.17 -6.97 -16.75
CA ASP A 156 10.57 -6.77 -18.07
C ASP A 156 10.33 -8.11 -18.78
N GLU A 157 11.20 -9.10 -18.55
CA GLU A 157 11.06 -10.45 -19.08
C GLU A 157 9.82 -11.14 -18.55
N ILE A 158 9.60 -11.11 -17.23
CA ILE A 158 8.40 -11.69 -16.60
C ILE A 158 7.14 -10.99 -17.10
N LEU A 159 7.15 -9.65 -17.17
CA LEU A 159 6.00 -8.88 -17.68
C LEU A 159 5.68 -9.26 -19.13
N LYS A 160 6.69 -9.37 -19.98
CA LYS A 160 6.53 -9.75 -21.39
C LYS A 160 6.03 -11.19 -21.53
N GLU A 161 6.59 -12.13 -20.76
CA GLU A 161 6.19 -13.53 -20.75
C GLU A 161 4.70 -13.67 -20.36
N TRP A 162 4.29 -12.94 -19.34
CA TRP A 162 2.92 -12.90 -18.86
C TRP A 162 1.97 -12.03 -19.71
N GLY A 163 2.47 -11.44 -20.79
CA GLY A 163 1.67 -10.64 -21.73
C GLY A 163 1.29 -9.24 -21.24
N TYR A 164 1.93 -8.72 -20.19
CA TYR A 164 1.76 -7.34 -19.72
C TYR A 164 2.57 -6.36 -20.57
N LYS A 165 1.98 -5.20 -20.84
CA LYS A 165 2.66 -4.10 -21.54
C LYS A 165 3.32 -3.16 -20.54
N GLY A 166 4.50 -2.66 -20.88
CA GLY A 166 5.24 -1.67 -20.09
C GLY A 166 6.56 -2.20 -19.57
N HIS A 167 7.21 -1.39 -18.74
CA HIS A 167 8.49 -1.69 -18.11
C HIS A 167 8.34 -1.68 -16.60
N ALA A 168 9.14 -2.50 -15.92
CA ALA A 168 9.27 -2.59 -14.47
C ALA A 168 9.81 -1.26 -13.89
N SER A 169 8.88 -0.31 -13.70
CA SER A 169 9.15 1.08 -13.35
C SER A 169 8.07 1.61 -12.41
N ARG A 170 8.32 2.75 -11.75
CA ARG A 170 7.34 3.40 -10.85
C ARG A 170 5.99 3.67 -11.53
N GLN A 171 5.98 3.81 -12.86
CA GLN A 171 4.78 4.09 -13.66
C GLN A 171 4.01 2.82 -14.08
N LEU A 172 4.52 1.62 -13.76
CA LEU A 172 3.88 0.36 -14.10
C LEU A 172 2.51 0.29 -13.43
N LYS A 173 1.46 0.18 -14.27
CA LYS A 173 0.09 -0.10 -13.83
C LYS A 173 -0.29 -1.45 -14.38
N ALA A 174 -0.39 -2.45 -13.49
CA ALA A 174 -0.73 -3.82 -13.86
C ALA A 174 -1.88 -4.33 -13.00
N VAL A 175 -2.75 -5.13 -13.61
CA VAL A 175 -3.75 -5.95 -12.91
C VAL A 175 -3.42 -7.39 -13.22
N PHE A 176 -2.81 -8.07 -12.26
CA PHE A 176 -2.42 -9.46 -12.36
C PHE A 176 -3.66 -10.35 -12.28
N GLN A 177 -3.86 -11.19 -13.30
CA GLN A 177 -4.97 -12.14 -13.34
C GLN A 177 -4.65 -13.36 -12.50
N LYS A 178 -5.66 -14.19 -12.21
CA LYS A 178 -5.59 -15.32 -11.28
C LYS A 178 -4.29 -16.13 -11.36
N GLU A 179 -3.88 -16.58 -12.54
CA GLU A 179 -2.68 -17.41 -12.68
C GLU A 179 -1.40 -16.72 -12.18
N HIS A 180 -1.13 -15.50 -12.66
CA HIS A 180 0.05 -14.73 -12.24
C HIS A 180 -0.07 -14.24 -10.80
N LEU A 181 -1.28 -13.88 -10.37
CA LEU A 181 -1.57 -13.52 -8.99
C LEU A 181 -1.24 -14.70 -8.06
N ASP A 182 -1.72 -15.89 -8.36
CA ASP A 182 -1.50 -17.09 -7.55
C ASP A 182 0.00 -17.40 -7.44
N GLN A 183 0.79 -17.17 -8.51
CA GLN A 183 2.25 -17.30 -8.45
C GLN A 183 2.90 -16.27 -7.50
N ILE A 184 2.49 -15.00 -7.58
CA ILE A 184 3.02 -13.94 -6.70
C ILE A 184 2.63 -14.22 -5.24
N LEU A 185 1.36 -14.53 -4.98
CA LEU A 185 0.88 -14.83 -3.63
C LEU A 185 1.56 -16.07 -3.06
N SER A 186 1.65 -17.16 -3.83
CA SER A 186 2.34 -18.39 -3.37
C SER A 186 3.81 -18.14 -3.05
N TYR A 187 4.49 -17.30 -3.85
CA TYR A 187 5.86 -16.92 -3.54
C TYR A 187 5.94 -16.14 -2.23
N LEU A 188 5.12 -15.10 -2.05
CA LEU A 188 5.14 -14.27 -0.83
C LEU A 188 4.72 -15.07 0.41
N ASP A 189 3.69 -15.91 0.30
CA ASP A 189 3.19 -16.77 1.39
C ASP A 189 4.21 -17.86 1.78
N SER A 190 5.16 -18.19 0.90
CA SER A 190 6.27 -19.10 1.23
C SER A 190 7.35 -18.44 2.09
N LYS A 191 7.26 -17.13 2.31
CA LYS A 191 8.23 -16.32 3.06
C LYS A 191 7.66 -15.94 4.41
N GLU A 192 8.56 -15.59 5.32
CA GLU A 192 8.18 -15.12 6.64
C GLU A 192 7.40 -13.81 6.54
N ASP A 193 6.21 -13.76 7.16
CA ASP A 193 5.45 -12.51 7.29
C ASP A 193 6.15 -11.60 8.31
N LYS A 194 6.58 -10.44 7.83
CA LYS A 194 7.28 -9.39 8.58
C LYS A 194 6.37 -8.24 8.98
N ILE A 195 5.04 -8.38 8.90
CA ILE A 195 4.10 -7.31 9.24
C ILE A 195 4.37 -6.68 10.63
N ASP A 196 4.75 -7.48 11.63
CA ASP A 196 5.04 -6.96 12.98
C ASP A 196 6.30 -6.07 13.01
N GLU A 197 7.31 -6.41 12.22
CA GLU A 197 8.53 -5.61 12.05
C GLU A 197 8.24 -4.30 11.31
N TYR A 198 7.41 -4.36 10.27
CA TYR A 198 6.90 -3.16 9.59
C TYR A 198 6.18 -2.21 10.54
N ILE A 199 5.35 -2.75 11.44
CA ILE A 199 4.63 -1.95 12.43
C ILE A 199 5.61 -1.35 13.44
N ALA A 200 6.60 -2.11 13.91
CA ALA A 200 7.60 -1.63 14.86
C ALA A 200 8.40 -0.44 14.30
N ILE A 201 8.89 -0.57 13.06
CA ILE A 201 9.65 0.50 12.38
C ILE A 201 8.80 1.76 12.20
N VAL A 202 7.53 1.60 11.80
CA VAL A 202 6.60 2.73 11.69
C VAL A 202 6.37 3.41 13.05
N ASP A 203 6.26 2.63 14.12
CA ASP A 203 6.07 3.18 15.47
C ASP A 203 7.31 3.98 15.90
N GLU A 204 8.53 3.48 15.62
CA GLU A 204 9.79 4.22 15.84
C GLU A 204 9.83 5.55 15.07
N PHE A 205 9.41 5.56 13.79
CA PHE A 205 9.35 6.80 13.01
C PHE A 205 8.37 7.83 13.59
N LYS A 206 7.22 7.39 14.12
CA LYS A 206 6.26 8.29 14.76
C LYS A 206 6.82 8.87 16.06
N GLU A 207 7.51 8.06 16.86
CA GLU A 207 8.13 8.50 18.11
C GLU A 207 9.22 9.54 17.83
N ALA A 208 10.12 9.27 16.87
CA ALA A 208 11.17 10.20 16.48
C ALA A 208 10.62 11.55 15.98
N LEU A 209 9.50 11.55 15.26
CA LEU A 209 8.83 12.78 14.83
C LEU A 209 8.19 13.54 15.98
N ALA A 210 7.59 12.85 16.95
CA ALA A 210 6.99 13.49 18.12
C ALA A 210 8.04 14.10 19.07
N GLU A 211 9.26 13.56 19.11
CA GLU A 211 10.39 14.12 19.89
C GLU A 211 11.05 15.32 19.21
N GLY A 212 10.86 15.48 17.89
CA GLY A 212 11.40 16.58 17.10
C GLY A 212 10.52 17.83 17.04
N GLU A 213 9.30 17.77 17.58
CA GLU A 213 8.34 18.89 17.73
C GLU A 213 8.45 19.58 19.09
#